data_AF-A0A7Y5NAH5-F1
#
_entry.id   AF-A0A7Y5NAH5-F1
#
_cell.length_a   1.000
_cell.length_b   1.000
_cell.length_c   1.000
_cell.angle_alpha   90.00
_cell.angle_beta   90.00
_cell.angle_gamma   90.00
#
_symmetry.space_group_name_H-M   'P 1'
#
loop_
_entity.id
_entity.type
_entity.pdbx_description
1 polymer ?
#
loop_
_entity_poly.entity_id
_entity_poly.type
_entity_poly.pdbx_seq_one_letter_code
_entity_poly.pdbx_strand_id
1 'polypeptide(L)' 'MTATRSAHHGSAASATMRLYINVDHVATIRQARRTDEPDPVDAALICERAGADGITAHLREDRRHIQ' A
#
# COMPACT_ATOMS: atom_id res chain seq x y z
N MET A 1 -35.40 23.93 29.53
CA MET A 1 -34.81 22.67 30.04
C MET A 1 -34.98 21.60 28.97
N THR A 2 -33.82 21.17 28.48
CA THR A 2 -33.43 20.08 27.58
C THR A 2 -34.47 19.03 27.17
N ALA A 3 -34.76 18.94 25.87
CA ALA A 3 -35.26 17.72 25.24
C ALA A 3 -34.08 17.00 24.60
N THR A 4 -33.57 15.98 25.28
CA THR A 4 -32.57 15.03 24.80
C THR A 4 -33.18 14.18 23.70
N ARG A 5 -32.68 14.27 22.46
CA ARG A 5 -32.79 13.17 21.49
C ARG A 5 -31.40 12.87 20.97
N SER A 6 -30.78 11.87 21.59
CA SER A 6 -29.61 11.20 21.05
C SER A 6 -30.02 10.54 19.74
N ALA A 7 -29.55 11.08 18.62
CA ALA A 7 -29.73 10.48 17.32
C ALA A 7 -28.85 9.24 17.22
N HIS A 8 -29.50 8.08 17.20
CA HIS A 8 -28.94 6.82 16.71
C HIS A 8 -28.25 7.05 15.36
N HIS A 9 -26.92 6.99 15.36
CA HIS A 9 -26.17 6.67 14.16
C HIS A 9 -25.87 5.18 14.26
N GLY A 10 -26.74 4.37 13.65
CA GLY A 10 -26.49 2.94 13.46
C GLY A 10 -25.14 2.78 12.78
N SER A 11 -24.26 1.98 13.40
CA SER A 11 -22.99 1.60 12.82
C SER A 11 -23.27 0.72 11.60
N ALA A 12 -23.35 1.34 10.43
CA ALA A 12 -22.88 0.64 9.23
C ALA A 12 -21.43 0.30 9.55
N ALA A 13 -21.07 -0.99 9.49
CA ALA A 13 -19.67 -1.41 9.57
C ALA A 13 -18.90 -0.47 8.63
N SER A 14 -18.00 0.33 9.18
CA SER A 14 -17.14 1.20 8.38
C SER A 14 -16.45 0.26 7.41
N ALA A 15 -16.84 0.31 6.13
CA ALA A 15 -16.17 -0.46 5.09
C ALA A 15 -14.77 0.13 5.04
N THR A 16 -13.86 -0.51 5.77
CA THR A 16 -12.51 -0.05 5.97
C THR A 16 -11.87 -0.04 4.59
N MET A 17 -11.61 1.16 4.08
CA MET A 17 -10.98 1.32 2.77
C MET A 17 -9.59 0.72 2.85
N ARG A 18 -9.31 -0.25 1.98
CA ARG A 18 -8.03 -0.93 1.93
C ARG A 18 -7.04 -0.16 1.06
N LEU A 19 -5.83 0.02 1.55
CA LEU A 19 -4.71 0.62 0.84
C LEU A 19 -3.74 -0.48 0.37
N TYR A 20 -3.53 -0.54 -0.95
CA TYR A 20 -2.52 -1.40 -1.57
C TYR A 20 -1.44 -0.53 -2.17
N ILE A 21 -0.17 -0.81 -1.86
CA ILE A 21 0.97 0.00 -2.30
C ILE A 21 1.70 -0.68 -3.45
N ASN A 22 1.88 0.03 -4.56
CA ASN A 22 2.67 -0.45 -5.69
C ASN A 22 4.17 -0.16 -5.49
N VAL A 23 5.02 -1.19 -5.65
CA VAL A 23 6.48 -1.08 -5.45
C VAL A 23 7.31 -1.09 -6.74
N ASP A 24 6.68 -1.07 -7.93
CA ASP A 24 7.39 -1.20 -9.22
C ASP A 24 8.43 -0.10 -9.42
N HIS A 25 8.15 1.11 -8.95
CA HIS A 25 9.05 2.25 -9.13
C HIS A 25 10.27 2.22 -8.21
N VAL A 26 10.23 1.49 -7.10
CA VAL A 26 11.44 1.19 -6.31
C VAL A 26 12.41 0.41 -7.21
N ALA A 27 11.90 -0.60 -7.91
CA ALA A 27 12.70 -1.39 -8.85
C ALA A 27 13.16 -0.56 -10.05
N THR A 28 12.35 0.40 -10.54
CA THR A 28 12.80 1.34 -11.60
C THR A 28 14.07 2.09 -11.19
N ILE A 29 14.16 2.59 -9.95
CA ILE A 29 15.35 3.29 -9.46
C ILE A 29 16.54 2.34 -9.36
N ARG A 30 16.34 1.14 -8.80
CA ARG A 30 17.35 0.08 -8.71
C ARG A 30 17.94 -0.24 -10.09
N GLN A 31 17.08 -0.49 -11.08
CA GLN A 31 17.51 -0.82 -12.45
C GLN A 31 18.22 0.36 -13.14
N ALA A 32 17.79 1.59 -12.90
CA ALA A 32 18.46 2.77 -13.44
C ALA A 32 19.89 2.94 -12.89
N ARG A 33 20.12 2.56 -11.63
CA ARG A 33 21.43 2.64 -10.96
C ARG A 33 22.31 1.41 -11.18
N ARG A 34 21.72 0.28 -11.60
CA ARG A 34 22.39 -1.02 -11.74
C ARG A 34 23.06 -1.46 -10.42
N THR A 35 22.33 -1.26 -9.32
CA THR A 35 22.72 -1.64 -7.97
C THR A 35 21.65 -2.55 -7.37
N ASP A 36 21.90 -3.13 -6.20
CA ASP A 36 20.87 -3.91 -5.48
C ASP A 36 19.89 -3.00 -4.74
N GLU A 37 20.32 -1.77 -4.42
CA GLU A 37 19.51 -0.78 -3.70
C GLU A 37 18.93 0.32 -4.61
N PRO A 38 17.69 0.78 -4.35
CA PRO A 38 16.79 0.31 -3.29
C PRO A 38 16.15 -1.06 -3.59
N ASP A 39 16.04 -1.94 -2.60
CA ASP A 39 15.35 -3.23 -2.76
C ASP A 39 13.81 -3.08 -2.68
N PRO A 40 13.05 -3.47 -3.73
CA PRO A 40 11.58 -3.50 -3.70
C PRO A 40 11.00 -4.41 -2.62
N VAL A 41 11.70 -5.48 -2.22
CA VAL A 41 11.25 -6.39 -1.15
C VAL A 41 11.30 -5.68 0.20
N ASP A 42 12.40 -4.98 0.49
CA ASP A 42 12.51 -4.17 1.70
C ASP A 42 11.47 -3.05 1.73
N ALA A 43 11.23 -2.39 0.59
CA ALA A 43 10.17 -1.38 0.49
C ALA A 43 8.76 -1.97 0.77
N ALA A 44 8.47 -3.17 0.27
CA ALA A 44 7.22 -3.87 0.54
C ALA A 44 7.04 -4.16 2.04
N LEU A 45 8.09 -4.67 2.71
CA LEU A 45 8.07 -4.94 4.15
C LEU A 45 7.85 -3.66 4.98
N ILE A 46 8.46 -2.55 4.58
CA ILE A 46 8.24 -1.24 5.23
C ILE A 46 6.78 -0.80 5.07
N CYS A 47 6.21 -0.96 3.88
CA CYS A 47 4.82 -0.60 3.59
C CYS A 47 3.82 -1.40 4.43
N GLU A 48 3.98 -2.72 4.53
CA GLU A 48 3.14 -3.56 5.38
C GLU A 48 3.24 -3.16 6.85
N ARG A 49 4.46 -2.95 7.36
CA ARG A 49 4.67 -2.48 8.76
C ARG A 49 4.09 -1.09 9.02
N ALA A 50 3.97 -0.25 7.99
CA ALA A 50 3.36 1.07 8.06
C ALA A 50 1.82 1.04 7.98
N GLY A 51 1.21 -0.13 7.79
CA GLY A 51 -0.25 -0.31 7.79
C GLY A 51 -0.88 -0.42 6.39
N ALA A 52 -0.10 -0.77 5.36
CA ALA A 52 -0.69 -1.17 4.08
C ALA A 52 -1.45 -2.49 4.25
N ASP A 53 -2.62 -2.59 3.62
CA ASP A 53 -3.44 -3.80 3.59
C ASP A 53 -2.90 -4.84 2.59
N GLY A 54 -1.97 -4.43 1.72
CA GLY A 54 -1.27 -5.31 0.80
C GLY A 54 -0.32 -4.58 -0.13
N ILE A 55 0.42 -5.36 -0.92
CA ILE A 55 1.42 -4.89 -1.85
C ILE A 55 1.04 -5.30 -3.27
N THR A 56 1.23 -4.38 -4.21
CA THR A 56 1.04 -4.61 -5.65
C THR A 56 2.40 -4.59 -6.34
N ALA A 57 2.68 -5.62 -7.13
CA ALA A 57 3.84 -5.67 -8.00
C ALA A 57 3.43 -6.18 -9.37
N HIS A 58 3.90 -5.54 -10.44
CA HIS A 58 3.60 -5.94 -11.81
C HIS A 58 4.82 -6.59 -12.45
N LEU A 59 4.78 -7.91 -12.55
CA LEU A 59 5.78 -8.64 -13.30
C LEU A 59 5.53 -8.46 -14.80
N ARG A 60 6.42 -7.72 -15.46
CA ARG A 60 6.38 -7.50 -16.90
C ARG A 60 7.09 -8.63 -17.64
N GLU A 61 6.59 -8.98 -18.83
CA GLU A 61 7.25 -9.93 -19.74
C GLU A 61 8.68 -9.48 -20.09
N ASP A 62 8.88 -8.17 -20.28
CA ASP A 62 10.18 -7.56 -20.56
C ASP A 62 11.07 -7.34 -19.32
N ARG A 63 10.60 -7.72 -18.12
CA ARG A 63 11.31 -7.59 -16.83
C ARG A 63 11.92 -6.20 -16.58
N ARG A 64 11.29 -5.14 -17.08
CA ARG A 64 11.86 -3.77 -17.04
C ARG A 64 12.11 -3.23 -15.63
N HIS A 65 11.33 -3.65 -14.64
CA HIS A 65 11.41 -3.15 -13.26
C HIS A 65 11.47 -4.32 -12.26
N ILE A 66 10.34 -4.92 -11.93
CA ILE A 66 10.26 -6.13 -11.08
C ILE A 66 10.85 -7.31 -11.85
N GLN A 67 11.70 -8.09 -11.17
CA GLN A 67 12.44 -9.24 -11.68
C GLN A 67 12.17 -10.47 -10.82
#